data_AF-A0A9P1IVE7-F1
#
_entry.id   AF-A0A9P1IVE7-F1
#
_cell.length_a   1.000
_cell.length_b   1.000
_cell.length_c   1.000
_cell.angle_alpha   90.00
_cell.angle_beta   90.00
_cell.angle_gamma   90.00
#
_symmetry.space_group_name_H-M   'P 1'
#
loop_
_entity.id
_entity.type
_entity.pdbx_description
1 polymer ?
#
loop_
_entity_poly.entity_id
_entity_poly.type
_entity_poly.pdbx_seq_one_letter_code
_entity_poly.pdbx_strand_id
1 'polypeptide(L)'
;MSKFQASEQEDVSFGQDIQRDQQLLTERASQMYFWLPIHFMVTLLGVSTLLLYFRIVVCTKILDVYCRFSLFLMSFGKLLVLISYSGILGLCTFYDLESESEECSEYPLHTFFAVLHSMGEYLNVGPFFVLVLDRLFSILNINHHNSESYSQFYTVLMSSNIFLIFIYVYAIVMASAKIFTLAAIIIIFFVFFISLGLVVYLFHISENIYYSTQGKLSLDKRFRLSQSHELSKSLLPPVIFGCIVKLILIFSIFLVYAEIVQFSNPDTFYQIWNLCLNIDCIILPIMFLYLHKAFRKKIRSMLMISGRGKVQRYSNIEWNENGCVTKSDTIF
;
A
#
# COMPACT_ATOMS: atom_id res chain seq x y z
N MET A 1 -47.00 -49.93 -19.41
CA MET A 1 -46.33 -50.04 -18.11
C MET A 1 -44.89 -49.50 -18.10
N SER A 2 -44.16 -49.46 -19.23
CA SER A 2 -42.78 -48.93 -19.28
C SER A 2 -42.65 -47.39 -19.33
N LYS A 3 -43.73 -46.64 -19.53
CA LYS A 3 -43.70 -45.16 -19.52
C LYS A 3 -43.83 -44.53 -18.12
N PHE A 4 -44.20 -45.32 -17.11
CA PHE A 4 -44.41 -44.81 -15.74
C PHE A 4 -43.12 -44.85 -14.90
N GLN A 5 -42.19 -45.75 -15.21
CA GLN A 5 -40.90 -45.83 -14.51
C GLN A 5 -39.89 -44.77 -14.95
N ALA A 6 -40.08 -44.12 -16.11
CA ALA A 6 -39.18 -43.07 -16.59
C ALA A 6 -39.42 -41.73 -15.87
N SER A 7 -40.67 -41.37 -15.52
CA SER A 7 -40.93 -40.10 -14.83
C SER A 7 -40.51 -40.13 -13.36
N GLU A 8 -40.63 -41.29 -12.70
CA GLU A 8 -40.22 -41.46 -11.30
C GLU A 8 -38.70 -41.39 -11.12
N GLN A 9 -37.93 -41.68 -12.19
CA GLN A 9 -36.47 -41.62 -12.17
C GLN A 9 -35.93 -40.21 -12.49
N GLU A 10 -36.65 -39.41 -13.29
CA GLU A 10 -36.36 -37.98 -13.51
C GLU A 10 -36.64 -37.14 -12.24
N ASP A 11 -37.73 -37.40 -11.52
CA ASP A 11 -38.08 -36.66 -10.31
C ASP A 11 -37.08 -36.90 -9.16
N VAL A 12 -36.51 -38.11 -9.06
CA VAL A 12 -35.47 -38.43 -8.06
C VAL A 12 -34.11 -37.79 -8.41
N SER A 13 -33.75 -37.73 -9.71
CA SER A 13 -32.55 -37.01 -10.16
C SER A 13 -32.65 -35.52 -9.87
N PHE A 14 -33.81 -34.92 -10.18
CA PHE A 14 -34.06 -33.48 -9.96
C PHE A 14 -34.04 -33.10 -8.47
N GLY A 15 -34.60 -33.95 -7.60
CA GLY A 15 -34.52 -33.75 -6.15
C GLY A 15 -33.11 -33.86 -5.58
N GLN A 16 -32.27 -34.75 -6.13
CA GLN A 16 -30.86 -34.87 -5.74
C GLN A 16 -30.01 -33.68 -6.19
N ASP A 17 -30.30 -33.12 -7.37
CA ASP A 17 -29.60 -31.94 -7.87
C ASP A 17 -29.94 -30.70 -7.04
N ILE A 18 -31.22 -30.48 -6.69
CA ILE A 18 -31.63 -29.38 -5.79
C ILE A 18 -30.99 -29.51 -4.40
N GLN A 19 -30.93 -30.73 -3.86
CA GLN A 19 -30.36 -30.97 -2.53
C GLN A 19 -28.83 -30.78 -2.53
N ARG A 20 -28.15 -31.13 -3.63
CA ARG A 20 -26.72 -30.87 -3.83
C ARG A 20 -26.45 -29.37 -3.98
N ASP A 21 -27.27 -28.65 -4.71
CA ASP A 21 -27.17 -27.19 -4.87
C ASP A 21 -27.40 -26.46 -3.55
N GLN A 22 -28.38 -26.88 -2.74
CA GLN A 22 -28.57 -26.35 -1.39
C GLN A 22 -27.37 -26.62 -0.47
N GLN A 23 -26.78 -27.81 -0.52
CA GLN A 23 -25.59 -28.12 0.27
C GLN A 23 -24.39 -27.26 -0.14
N LEU A 24 -24.18 -27.05 -1.45
CA LEU A 24 -23.14 -26.18 -1.98
C LEU A 24 -23.33 -24.72 -1.56
N LEU A 25 -24.55 -24.20 -1.62
CA LEU A 25 -24.88 -22.84 -1.16
C LEU A 25 -24.61 -22.67 0.35
N THR A 26 -24.96 -23.68 1.14
CA THR A 26 -24.76 -23.65 2.61
C THR A 26 -23.27 -23.69 2.97
N GLU A 27 -22.49 -24.51 2.25
CA GLU A 27 -21.04 -24.59 2.44
C GLU A 27 -20.34 -23.29 2.03
N ARG A 28 -20.72 -22.70 0.89
CA ARG A 28 -20.19 -21.41 0.40
C ARG A 28 -20.49 -20.26 1.37
N ALA A 29 -21.75 -20.15 1.82
CA ALA A 29 -22.14 -19.17 2.83
C ALA A 29 -21.29 -19.31 4.09
N SER A 30 -21.12 -20.54 4.61
CA SER A 30 -20.33 -20.78 5.82
C SER A 30 -18.87 -20.32 5.71
N GLN A 31 -18.26 -20.43 4.53
CA GLN A 31 -16.89 -19.98 4.30
C GLN A 31 -16.80 -18.45 4.21
N MET A 32 -17.75 -17.80 3.54
CA MET A 32 -17.80 -16.33 3.46
C MET A 32 -17.93 -15.70 4.85
N TYR A 33 -18.80 -16.25 5.71
CA TYR A 33 -18.97 -15.82 7.10
C TYR A 33 -17.71 -16.03 7.96
N PHE A 34 -16.85 -17.00 7.63
CA PHE A 34 -15.58 -17.22 8.32
C PHE A 34 -14.51 -16.18 7.94
N TRP A 35 -14.38 -15.86 6.66
CA TRP A 35 -13.35 -14.92 6.18
C TRP A 35 -13.67 -13.46 6.50
N LEU A 36 -14.96 -13.09 6.48
CA LEU A 36 -15.43 -11.74 6.74
C LEU A 36 -14.85 -11.08 8.01
N PRO A 37 -14.97 -11.68 9.22
CA PRO A 37 -14.41 -11.07 10.43
C PRO A 37 -12.88 -10.93 10.38
N ILE A 38 -12.17 -11.84 9.70
CA ILE A 38 -10.71 -11.75 9.54
C ILE A 38 -10.35 -10.52 8.70
N HIS A 39 -11.00 -10.32 7.56
CA HIS A 39 -10.79 -9.15 6.71
C HIS A 39 -11.12 -7.84 7.42
N PHE A 40 -12.21 -7.79 8.19
CA PHE A 40 -12.55 -6.60 8.97
C PHE A 40 -11.53 -6.30 10.07
N MET A 41 -11.05 -7.31 10.79
CA MET A 41 -10.02 -7.13 11.81
C MET A 41 -8.70 -6.60 11.22
N VAL A 42 -8.28 -7.17 10.08
CA VAL A 42 -7.09 -6.72 9.36
C VAL A 42 -7.29 -5.29 8.84
N THR A 43 -8.45 -4.96 8.29
CA THR A 43 -8.75 -3.61 7.83
C THR A 43 -8.76 -2.60 8.97
N LEU A 44 -9.37 -2.92 10.11
CA LEU A 44 -9.38 -2.04 11.28
C LEU A 44 -7.95 -1.77 11.78
N LEU A 45 -7.12 -2.82 11.85
CA LEU A 45 -5.71 -2.70 12.20
C LEU A 45 -4.95 -1.85 11.18
N GLY A 46 -5.20 -2.06 9.89
CA GLY A 46 -4.55 -1.33 8.81
C GLY A 46 -4.91 0.14 8.76
N VAL A 47 -6.19 0.47 8.88
CA VAL A 47 -6.67 1.87 8.98
C VAL A 47 -6.03 2.55 10.20
N SER A 48 -6.04 1.90 11.36
CA SER A 48 -5.44 2.45 12.59
C SER A 48 -3.93 2.71 12.42
N THR A 49 -3.22 1.77 11.79
CA THR A 49 -1.79 1.88 11.50
C THR A 49 -1.50 3.01 10.51
N LEU A 50 -2.30 3.13 9.45
CA LEU A 50 -2.15 4.18 8.43
C LEU A 50 -2.45 5.57 8.99
N LEU A 51 -3.43 5.71 9.88
CA LEU A 51 -3.71 6.97 10.57
C LEU A 51 -2.54 7.40 11.47
N LEU A 52 -1.94 6.45 12.19
CA LEU A 52 -0.73 6.70 12.97
C LEU A 52 0.45 7.09 12.07
N TYR A 53 0.64 6.36 10.96
CA TYR A 53 1.65 6.65 9.96
C TYR A 53 1.48 8.05 9.38
N PHE A 54 0.28 8.42 8.95
CA PHE A 54 -0.04 9.74 8.41
C PHE A 54 0.32 10.84 9.42
N ARG A 55 -0.10 10.69 10.68
CA ARG A 55 0.22 11.64 11.76
C ARG A 55 1.72 11.80 12.00
N ILE A 56 2.49 10.72 11.92
CA ILE A 56 3.92 10.75 12.24
C ILE A 56 4.77 11.15 11.04
N VAL A 57 4.46 10.65 9.85
CA VAL A 57 5.31 10.80 8.67
C VAL A 57 4.92 12.04 7.87
N VAL A 58 3.63 12.25 7.63
CA VAL A 58 3.14 13.34 6.78
C VAL A 58 3.05 14.65 7.57
N CYS A 59 2.48 14.62 8.78
CA CYS A 59 2.30 15.85 9.57
C CYS A 59 3.58 16.36 10.23
N THR A 60 4.63 15.54 10.37
CA THR A 60 5.90 16.03 10.94
C THR A 60 6.80 16.65 9.87
N LYS A 61 7.59 17.65 10.25
CA LYS A 61 8.58 18.29 9.38
C LYS A 61 9.94 17.57 9.38
N ILE A 62 9.94 16.26 9.64
CA ILE A 62 11.17 15.44 9.65
C ILE A 62 11.67 15.20 8.23
N LEU A 63 10.74 15.02 7.29
CA LEU A 63 11.01 14.81 5.87
C LEU A 63 10.72 16.07 5.05
N ASP A 64 11.39 16.17 3.91
CA ASP A 64 11.16 17.22 2.93
C ASP A 64 9.70 17.20 2.40
N VAL A 65 9.20 18.35 1.94
CA VAL A 65 7.83 18.52 1.41
C VAL A 65 7.53 17.51 0.30
N TYR A 66 8.43 17.36 -0.66
CA TYR A 66 8.26 16.46 -1.80
C TYR A 66 8.15 14.99 -1.35
N CYS A 67 9.02 14.55 -0.45
CA CYS A 67 8.92 13.21 0.16
C CYS A 67 7.59 13.00 0.88
N ARG A 68 7.17 13.99 1.69
CA ARG A 68 5.95 13.88 2.49
C ARG A 68 4.72 13.79 1.61
N PHE A 69 4.69 14.51 0.50
CA PHE A 69 3.58 14.46 -0.44
C PHE A 69 3.50 13.09 -1.15
N SER A 70 4.62 12.53 -1.61
CA SER A 70 4.62 11.18 -2.20
C SER A 70 4.24 10.10 -1.18
N LEU A 71 4.77 10.16 0.04
CA LEU A 71 4.42 9.23 1.12
C LEU A 71 2.96 9.38 1.57
N PHE A 72 2.41 10.60 1.51
CA PHE A 72 0.99 10.84 1.73
C PHE A 72 0.15 10.11 0.69
N LEU A 73 0.40 10.32 -0.60
CA LEU A 73 -0.36 9.67 -1.67
C LEU A 73 -0.27 8.14 -1.58
N MET A 74 0.91 7.60 -1.26
CA MET A 74 1.10 6.16 -1.03
C MET A 74 0.27 5.64 0.15
N SER A 75 0.27 6.35 1.28
CA SER A 75 -0.53 5.98 2.44
C SER A 75 -2.04 6.12 2.19
N PHE A 76 -2.44 7.13 1.42
CA PHE A 76 -3.83 7.34 1.01
C PHE A 76 -4.28 6.22 0.05
N GLY A 77 -3.44 5.81 -0.89
CA GLY A 77 -3.71 4.67 -1.77
C GLY A 77 -3.95 3.38 -0.99
N LYS A 78 -3.07 3.07 -0.03
CA LYS A 78 -3.25 1.90 0.86
C LYS A 78 -4.54 1.97 1.68
N LEU A 79 -4.94 3.18 2.12
CA LEU A 79 -6.21 3.37 2.82
C LEU A 79 -7.41 3.10 1.89
N LEU A 80 -7.36 3.59 0.65
CA LEU A 80 -8.39 3.32 -0.35
C LEU A 80 -8.53 1.83 -0.61
N VAL A 81 -7.44 1.09 -0.81
CA VAL A 81 -7.46 -0.38 -1.01
C VAL A 81 -8.19 -1.08 0.14
N LEU A 82 -7.81 -0.78 1.39
CA LEU A 82 -8.42 -1.42 2.58
C LEU A 82 -9.92 -1.13 2.73
N ILE A 83 -10.31 0.14 2.58
CA ILE A 83 -11.71 0.56 2.76
C ILE A 83 -12.56 0.04 1.61
N SER A 84 -12.10 0.17 0.36
CA SER A 84 -12.84 -0.28 -0.81
C SER A 84 -13.04 -1.79 -0.82
N TYR A 85 -12.00 -2.57 -0.49
CA TYR A 85 -12.12 -4.03 -0.41
C TYR A 85 -13.11 -4.46 0.66
N SER A 86 -13.03 -3.85 1.86
CA SER A 86 -14.00 -4.13 2.92
C SER A 86 -15.42 -3.68 2.56
N GLY A 87 -15.55 -2.62 1.76
CA GLY A 87 -16.81 -2.16 1.20
C GLY A 87 -17.42 -3.16 0.22
N ILE A 88 -16.61 -3.67 -0.72
CA ILE A 88 -17.01 -4.73 -1.68
C ILE A 88 -17.44 -5.98 -0.91
N LEU A 89 -16.59 -6.46 -0.01
CA LEU A 89 -16.86 -7.67 0.75
C LEU A 89 -18.12 -7.52 1.61
N GLY A 90 -18.28 -6.40 2.31
CA GLY A 90 -19.48 -6.12 3.10
C GLY A 90 -20.75 -6.00 2.25
N LEU A 91 -20.65 -5.41 1.06
CA LEU A 91 -21.77 -5.29 0.12
C LEU A 91 -22.21 -6.65 -0.41
N CYS A 92 -21.28 -7.45 -0.94
CA CYS A 92 -21.63 -8.75 -1.50
C CYS A 92 -22.16 -9.69 -0.41
N THR A 93 -21.60 -9.66 0.81
CA THR A 93 -22.16 -10.45 1.93
C THR A 93 -23.57 -10.00 2.31
N PHE A 94 -23.87 -8.70 2.26
CA PHE A 94 -25.21 -8.21 2.60
C PHE A 94 -26.30 -8.74 1.65
N TYR A 95 -25.93 -9.05 0.41
CA TYR A 95 -26.82 -9.62 -0.60
C TYR A 95 -26.69 -11.14 -0.74
N ASP A 96 -25.94 -11.81 0.15
CA ASP A 96 -25.61 -13.25 0.06
C ASP A 96 -24.98 -13.65 -1.30
N LEU A 97 -24.23 -12.73 -1.92
CA LEU A 97 -23.53 -12.92 -3.19
C LEU A 97 -22.03 -13.16 -2.97
N GLU A 98 -21.42 -13.95 -3.83
CA GLU A 98 -19.96 -14.11 -3.87
C GLU A 98 -19.30 -12.79 -4.28
N SER A 99 -18.17 -12.44 -3.64
CA SER A 99 -17.50 -11.15 -3.86
C SER A 99 -16.96 -10.95 -5.28
N GLU A 100 -16.73 -12.04 -6.01
CA GLU A 100 -16.23 -12.05 -7.39
C GLU A 100 -17.33 -12.46 -8.39
N SER A 101 -18.59 -12.56 -7.95
CA SER A 101 -19.70 -12.92 -8.84
C SER A 101 -20.02 -11.80 -9.82
N GLU A 102 -20.39 -12.18 -11.05
CA GLU A 102 -20.89 -11.23 -12.05
C GLU A 102 -22.11 -10.46 -11.51
N GLU A 103 -22.97 -11.13 -10.73
CA GLU A 103 -24.16 -10.52 -10.09
C GLU A 103 -23.79 -9.40 -9.10
N CYS A 104 -22.77 -9.58 -8.25
CA CYS A 104 -22.36 -8.49 -7.34
C CYS A 104 -21.78 -7.30 -8.12
N SER A 105 -21.19 -7.53 -9.29
CA SER A 105 -20.57 -6.49 -10.11
C SER A 105 -21.56 -5.53 -10.77
N GLU A 106 -22.83 -5.93 -10.91
CA GLU A 106 -23.89 -5.11 -11.51
C GLU A 106 -24.34 -3.95 -10.60
N TYR A 107 -24.09 -4.04 -9.29
CA TYR A 107 -24.48 -3.00 -8.36
C TYR A 107 -23.60 -1.74 -8.51
N PRO A 108 -24.19 -0.53 -8.66
CA PRO A 108 -23.41 0.70 -8.83
C PRO A 108 -22.43 0.97 -7.68
N LEU A 109 -22.78 0.56 -6.46
CA LEU A 109 -21.91 0.71 -5.29
C LEU A 109 -20.68 -0.20 -5.38
N HIS A 110 -20.82 -1.40 -5.94
CA HIS A 110 -19.71 -2.31 -6.21
C HIS A 110 -18.74 -1.66 -7.21
N THR A 111 -19.24 -1.16 -8.33
CA THR A 111 -18.42 -0.45 -9.33
C THR A 111 -17.70 0.75 -8.71
N PHE A 112 -18.38 1.52 -7.87
CA PHE A 112 -17.76 2.65 -7.16
C PHE A 112 -16.59 2.20 -6.28
N PHE A 113 -16.76 1.14 -5.49
CA PHE A 113 -15.66 0.62 -4.68
C PHE A 113 -14.56 0.00 -5.53
N ALA A 114 -14.87 -0.69 -6.63
CA ALA A 114 -13.88 -1.22 -7.55
C ALA A 114 -13.02 -0.09 -8.15
N VAL A 115 -13.62 1.04 -8.54
CA VAL A 115 -12.89 2.24 -8.98
C VAL A 115 -11.96 2.75 -7.88
N LEU A 116 -12.45 2.90 -6.65
CA LEU A 116 -11.62 3.34 -5.52
C LEU A 116 -10.48 2.35 -5.21
N HIS A 117 -10.74 1.05 -5.35
CA HIS A 117 -9.76 0.00 -5.14
C HIS A 117 -8.62 0.14 -6.16
N SER A 118 -8.93 0.19 -7.45
CA SER A 118 -7.94 0.35 -8.52
C SER A 118 -7.19 1.67 -8.42
N MET A 119 -7.85 2.77 -8.02
CA MET A 119 -7.15 4.03 -7.69
C MET A 119 -6.13 3.82 -6.57
N GLY A 120 -6.51 3.09 -5.52
CA GLY A 120 -5.66 2.78 -4.39
C GLY A 120 -4.45 1.92 -4.77
N GLU A 121 -4.65 0.90 -5.61
CA GLU A 121 -3.58 0.04 -6.13
C GLU A 121 -2.53 0.84 -6.91
N TYR A 122 -2.99 1.73 -7.80
CA TYR A 122 -2.08 2.64 -8.51
C TYR A 122 -1.35 3.59 -7.57
N LEU A 123 -2.07 4.24 -6.65
CA LEU A 123 -1.50 5.18 -5.68
C LEU A 123 -0.49 4.53 -4.72
N ASN A 124 -0.52 3.21 -4.56
CA ASN A 124 0.51 2.48 -3.82
C ASN A 124 1.85 2.41 -4.58
N VAL A 125 1.82 2.32 -5.92
CA VAL A 125 3.02 2.10 -6.75
C VAL A 125 3.54 3.37 -7.41
N GLY A 126 2.64 4.17 -8.00
CA GLY A 126 3.01 5.37 -8.75
C GLY A 126 3.75 6.41 -7.91
N PRO A 127 3.15 6.93 -6.83
CA PRO A 127 3.81 7.84 -5.88
C PRO A 127 5.11 7.29 -5.29
N PHE A 128 5.22 5.96 -5.11
CA PHE A 128 6.46 5.32 -4.68
C PHE A 128 7.56 5.47 -5.75
N PHE A 129 7.25 5.23 -7.02
CA PHE A 129 8.17 5.48 -8.12
C PHE A 129 8.61 6.96 -8.18
N VAL A 130 7.66 7.90 -8.05
CA VAL A 130 7.95 9.34 -7.98
C VAL A 130 8.89 9.68 -6.82
N LEU A 131 8.63 9.13 -5.62
CA LEU A 131 9.49 9.32 -4.43
C LEU A 131 10.94 8.90 -4.71
N VAL A 132 11.12 7.73 -5.33
CA VAL A 132 12.46 7.19 -5.61
C VAL A 132 13.18 8.02 -6.65
N LEU A 133 12.51 8.45 -7.72
CA LEU A 133 13.07 9.34 -8.74
C LEU A 133 13.45 10.72 -8.17
N ASP A 134 12.57 11.31 -7.36
CA ASP A 134 12.80 12.56 -6.66
C ASP A 134 14.07 12.48 -5.81
N ARG A 135 14.21 11.42 -5.00
CA ARG A 135 15.41 11.21 -4.18
C ARG A 135 16.66 10.94 -5.00
N LEU A 136 16.55 10.19 -6.10
CA LEU A 136 17.67 9.96 -7.00
C LEU A 136 18.16 11.27 -7.62
N PHE A 137 17.25 12.09 -8.14
CA PHE A 137 17.59 13.39 -8.72
C PHE A 137 18.16 14.34 -7.66
N SER A 138 17.60 14.34 -6.45
CA SER A 138 18.12 15.12 -5.32
C SER A 138 19.57 14.77 -4.96
N ILE A 139 19.95 13.49 -5.06
CA ILE A 139 21.31 13.03 -4.72
C ILE A 139 22.29 13.31 -5.86
N LEU A 140 21.86 13.15 -7.11
CA LEU A 140 22.71 13.44 -8.28
C LEU A 140 22.93 14.95 -8.45
N ASN A 141 21.92 15.77 -8.13
CA ASN A 141 21.92 17.21 -8.33
C ASN A 141 21.76 18.00 -7.02
N ILE A 142 22.63 17.72 -6.04
CA ILE A 142 22.59 18.31 -4.68
C ILE A 142 22.49 19.85 -4.69
N ASN A 143 23.10 20.50 -5.67
CA ASN A 143 23.10 21.96 -5.78
C ASN A 143 21.78 22.56 -6.30
N HIS A 144 20.97 21.77 -7.01
CA HIS A 144 19.80 22.27 -7.74
C HIS A 144 18.47 21.99 -7.04
N HIS A 145 18.46 21.29 -5.89
CA HIS A 145 17.21 20.92 -5.23
C HIS A 145 16.32 22.11 -4.83
N ASN A 146 16.91 23.25 -4.48
CA ASN A 146 16.14 24.45 -4.11
C ASN A 146 15.87 25.37 -5.32
N SER A 147 16.19 24.92 -6.54
CA SER A 147 15.92 25.69 -7.75
C SER A 147 14.44 25.57 -8.14
N GLU A 148 13.93 26.60 -8.79
CA GLU A 148 12.59 26.57 -9.39
C GLU A 148 12.45 25.44 -10.42
N SER A 149 13.52 25.15 -11.17
CA SER A 149 13.56 24.04 -12.13
C SER A 149 13.29 22.68 -11.48
N TYR A 150 13.82 22.44 -10.27
CA TYR A 150 13.53 21.21 -9.54
C TYR A 150 12.05 21.12 -9.14
N SER A 151 11.47 22.22 -8.69
CA SER A 151 10.04 22.29 -8.33
C SER A 151 9.14 22.01 -9.54
N GLN A 152 9.48 22.60 -10.70
CA GLN A 152 8.79 22.33 -11.96
C GLN A 152 8.91 20.85 -12.37
N PHE A 153 10.12 20.27 -12.30
CA PHE A 153 10.34 18.85 -12.57
C PHE A 153 9.44 17.95 -11.70
N TYR A 154 9.44 18.16 -10.38
CA TYR A 154 8.61 17.39 -9.47
C TYR A 154 7.12 17.57 -9.75
N THR A 155 6.69 18.80 -10.07
CA THR A 155 5.29 19.10 -10.39
C THR A 155 4.83 18.38 -11.66
N VAL A 156 5.66 18.35 -12.70
CA VAL A 156 5.38 17.60 -13.94
C VAL A 156 5.30 16.11 -13.66
N LEU A 157 6.23 15.58 -12.85
CA LEU A 157 6.25 14.16 -12.47
C LEU A 157 5.01 13.76 -11.65
N MET A 158 4.54 14.62 -10.75
CA MET A 158 3.31 14.37 -10.00
C MET A 158 2.05 14.52 -10.84
N SER A 159 2.02 15.50 -11.75
CA SER A 159 0.88 15.69 -12.66
C SER A 159 0.72 14.51 -13.61
N SER A 160 1.83 13.98 -14.14
CA SER A 160 1.80 12.77 -14.97
C SER A 160 1.38 11.54 -14.16
N ASN A 161 1.80 11.45 -12.89
CA ASN A 161 1.35 10.39 -12.00
C ASN A 161 -0.17 10.41 -11.79
N ILE A 162 -0.75 11.59 -11.55
CA ILE A 162 -2.21 11.74 -11.39
C ILE A 162 -2.94 11.36 -12.68
N PHE A 163 -2.44 11.78 -13.84
CA PHE A 163 -3.03 11.42 -15.14
C PHE A 163 -3.04 9.91 -15.36
N LEU A 164 -1.95 9.23 -15.02
CA LEU A 164 -1.83 7.77 -15.15
C LEU A 164 -2.77 6.98 -14.23
N ILE A 165 -3.22 7.54 -13.09
CA ILE A 165 -4.28 6.94 -12.26
C ILE A 165 -5.53 6.72 -13.11
N PHE A 166 -5.97 7.74 -13.84
CA PHE A 166 -7.20 7.67 -14.64
C PHE A 166 -7.08 6.65 -15.77
N ILE A 167 -5.92 6.58 -16.43
CA ILE A 167 -5.65 5.57 -17.46
C ILE A 167 -5.70 4.16 -16.86
N TYR A 168 -5.08 3.96 -15.70
CA TYR A 168 -5.06 2.67 -15.01
C TYR A 168 -6.46 2.22 -14.61
N VAL A 169 -7.24 3.09 -13.96
CA VAL A 169 -8.63 2.81 -13.57
C VAL A 169 -9.49 2.47 -14.78
N TYR A 170 -9.35 3.24 -15.87
CA TYR A 170 -10.06 2.96 -17.11
C TYR A 170 -9.72 1.57 -17.65
N ALA A 171 -8.43 1.20 -17.69
CA ALA A 171 -7.97 -0.09 -18.18
C ALA A 171 -8.40 -1.28 -17.32
N ILE A 172 -8.54 -1.09 -16.00
CA ILE A 172 -8.95 -2.16 -15.07
C ILE A 172 -10.47 -2.31 -15.00
N VAL A 173 -11.20 -1.21 -14.83
CA VAL A 173 -12.63 -1.26 -14.46
C VAL A 173 -13.55 -1.03 -15.66
N MET A 174 -13.18 -0.15 -16.59
CA MET A 174 -14.09 0.30 -17.65
C MET A 174 -13.84 -0.40 -18.99
N ALA A 175 -12.63 -0.90 -19.22
CA ALA A 175 -12.28 -1.59 -20.44
C ALA A 175 -12.93 -2.99 -20.47
N SER A 176 -13.78 -3.25 -21.45
CA SER A 176 -14.45 -4.55 -21.61
C SER A 176 -13.51 -5.69 -22.00
N ALA A 177 -12.35 -5.37 -22.58
CA ALA A 177 -11.39 -6.38 -23.03
C ALA A 177 -10.39 -6.75 -21.93
N LYS A 178 -10.42 -8.02 -21.51
CA LYS A 178 -9.52 -8.62 -20.49
C LYS A 178 -8.02 -8.36 -20.74
N ILE A 179 -7.63 -8.15 -22.01
CA ILE A 179 -6.25 -7.85 -22.39
C ILE A 179 -5.76 -6.50 -21.83
N PHE A 180 -6.63 -5.50 -21.72
CA PHE A 180 -6.26 -4.20 -21.14
C PHE A 180 -6.04 -4.31 -19.63
N THR A 181 -6.90 -5.07 -18.95
CA THR A 181 -6.75 -5.37 -17.51
C THR A 181 -5.42 -6.08 -17.25
N LEU A 182 -5.12 -7.14 -18.01
CA LEU A 182 -3.86 -7.88 -17.88
C LEU A 182 -2.64 -6.98 -18.15
N ALA A 183 -2.68 -6.18 -19.22
CA ALA A 183 -1.60 -5.26 -19.54
C ALA A 183 -1.37 -4.22 -18.44
N ALA A 184 -2.44 -3.64 -17.87
CA ALA A 184 -2.35 -2.68 -16.78
C ALA A 184 -1.72 -3.30 -15.52
N ILE A 185 -2.11 -4.53 -15.17
CA ILE A 185 -1.53 -5.30 -14.07
C ILE A 185 -0.03 -5.56 -14.30
N ILE A 186 0.36 -6.01 -15.50
CA ILE A 186 1.78 -6.25 -15.82
C ILE A 186 2.58 -4.95 -15.74
N ILE A 187 2.06 -3.84 -16.28
CA ILE A 187 2.74 -2.54 -16.26
C ILE A 187 2.95 -2.05 -14.82
N ILE A 188 1.94 -2.12 -13.95
CA ILE A 188 2.09 -1.65 -12.57
C ILE A 188 3.12 -2.48 -11.81
N PHE A 189 3.17 -3.80 -12.03
CA PHE A 189 4.21 -4.65 -11.47
C PHE A 189 5.59 -4.28 -12.00
N PHE A 190 5.72 -4.08 -13.30
CA PHE A 190 6.99 -3.67 -13.92
C PHE A 190 7.51 -2.34 -13.34
N VAL A 191 6.64 -1.34 -13.16
CA VAL A 191 6.98 -0.08 -12.49
C VAL A 191 7.43 -0.32 -11.05
N PHE A 192 6.78 -1.23 -10.33
CA PHE A 192 7.19 -1.59 -8.97
C PHE A 192 8.58 -2.26 -8.92
N PHE A 193 8.90 -3.16 -9.87
CA PHE A 193 10.24 -3.76 -9.97
C PHE A 193 11.32 -2.75 -10.30
N ILE A 194 11.06 -1.84 -11.25
CA ILE A 194 11.98 -0.73 -11.55
C ILE A 194 12.20 0.09 -10.28
N SER A 195 11.13 0.41 -9.55
CA SER A 195 11.22 1.18 -8.30
C SER A 195 12.09 0.47 -7.26
N LEU A 196 11.97 -0.85 -7.10
CA LEU A 196 12.84 -1.64 -6.23
C LEU A 196 14.31 -1.56 -6.66
N GLY A 197 14.59 -1.76 -7.95
CA GLY A 197 15.95 -1.64 -8.49
C GLY A 197 16.55 -0.25 -8.26
N LEU A 198 15.75 0.80 -8.45
CA LEU A 198 16.13 2.17 -8.17
C LEU A 198 16.36 2.43 -6.67
N VAL A 199 15.59 1.83 -5.76
CA VAL A 199 15.82 1.96 -4.30
C VAL A 199 17.12 1.30 -3.89
N VAL A 200 17.43 0.11 -4.42
CA VAL A 200 18.71 -0.58 -4.19
C VAL A 200 19.86 0.28 -4.71
N TYR A 201 19.73 0.81 -5.92
CA TYR A 201 20.71 1.73 -6.50
C TYR A 201 20.88 2.99 -5.64
N LEU A 202 19.76 3.59 -5.21
CA LEU A 202 19.72 4.77 -4.35
C LEU A 202 20.42 4.52 -3.01
N PHE A 203 20.22 3.34 -2.42
CA PHE A 203 20.91 2.93 -1.20
C PHE A 203 22.43 2.94 -1.39
N HIS A 204 22.94 2.29 -2.44
CA HIS A 204 24.39 2.25 -2.72
C HIS A 204 24.98 3.62 -3.05
N ILE A 205 24.33 4.41 -3.91
CA ILE A 205 24.86 5.73 -4.28
C ILE A 205 24.83 6.71 -3.11
N SER A 206 23.75 6.68 -2.31
CA SER A 206 23.63 7.54 -1.13
C SER A 206 24.69 7.21 -0.09
N GLU A 207 25.00 5.94 0.12
CA GLU A 207 26.05 5.48 1.02
C GLU A 207 27.44 5.94 0.54
N ASN A 208 27.76 5.68 -0.73
CA ASN A 208 29.04 6.06 -1.33
C ASN A 208 29.29 7.57 -1.26
N ILE A 209 28.28 8.38 -1.62
CA ILE A 209 28.39 9.85 -1.57
C ILE A 209 28.46 10.33 -0.12
N TYR A 210 27.65 9.77 0.79
CA TYR A 210 27.64 10.19 2.19
C TYR A 210 29.00 10.00 2.87
N TYR A 211 29.65 8.84 2.67
CA TYR A 211 30.95 8.56 3.28
C TYR A 211 32.11 9.29 2.58
N SER A 212 32.07 9.46 1.26
CA SER A 212 33.13 10.16 0.52
C SER A 212 33.14 11.68 0.73
N THR A 213 31.99 12.26 1.10
CA THR A 213 31.82 13.72 1.29
C THR A 213 31.81 14.15 2.76
N GLN A 214 32.12 13.24 3.68
CA GLN A 214 32.13 13.52 5.11
C GLN A 214 33.13 14.64 5.45
N GLY A 215 32.62 15.74 6.01
CA GLY A 215 33.42 16.91 6.40
C GLY A 215 33.71 17.93 5.28
N LYS A 216 33.26 17.70 4.04
CA LYS A 216 33.51 18.61 2.90
C LYS A 216 32.30 19.44 2.48
N LEU A 217 31.08 18.99 2.79
CA LEU A 217 29.84 19.65 2.40
C LEU A 217 29.27 20.55 3.50
N SER A 218 28.49 21.55 3.10
CA SER A 218 27.70 22.37 4.02
C SER A 218 26.68 21.52 4.81
N LEU A 219 26.31 22.01 6.00
CA LEU A 219 25.43 21.28 6.93
C LEU A 219 24.09 20.88 6.27
N ASP A 220 23.47 21.78 5.49
CA ASP A 220 22.20 21.52 4.80
C ASP A 220 22.32 20.37 3.77
N LYS A 221 23.36 20.41 2.94
CA LYS A 221 23.61 19.36 1.93
C LYS A 221 23.89 18.00 2.58
N ARG A 222 24.66 18.00 3.67
CA ARG A 222 24.94 16.79 4.44
C ARG A 222 23.69 16.22 5.12
N PHE A 223 22.82 17.09 5.64
CA PHE A 223 21.55 16.68 6.22
C PHE A 223 20.66 15.99 5.17
N ARG A 224 20.50 16.56 3.98
CA ARG A 224 19.71 15.97 2.88
C ARG A 224 20.24 14.61 2.41
N LEU A 225 21.57 14.48 2.28
CA LEU A 225 22.21 13.20 1.97
C LEU A 225 21.94 12.16 3.06
N SER A 226 22.12 12.54 4.33
CA SER A 226 21.87 11.63 5.46
C SER A 226 20.41 11.19 5.54
N GLN A 227 19.48 12.09 5.22
CA GLN A 227 18.05 11.81 5.19
C GLN A 227 17.71 10.85 4.04
N SER A 228 18.28 11.06 2.85
CA SER A 228 18.04 10.19 1.70
C SER A 228 18.62 8.79 1.91
N HIS A 229 19.79 8.69 2.55
CA HIS A 229 20.38 7.41 2.94
C HIS A 229 19.52 6.68 3.99
N GLU A 230 19.12 7.36 5.07
CA GLU A 230 18.28 6.76 6.12
C GLU A 230 16.90 6.36 5.57
N LEU A 231 16.32 7.18 4.67
CA LEU A 231 15.07 6.88 3.98
C LEU A 231 15.19 5.61 3.13
N SER A 232 16.22 5.52 2.28
CA SER A 232 16.45 4.35 1.42
C SER A 232 16.64 3.08 2.26
N LYS A 233 17.45 3.17 3.31
CA LYS A 233 17.71 2.07 4.25
C LYS A 233 16.44 1.58 4.96
N SER A 234 15.53 2.49 5.31
CA SER A 234 14.28 2.15 6.00
C SER A 234 13.15 1.73 5.07
N LEU A 235 13.17 2.15 3.80
CA LEU A 235 12.25 1.67 2.76
C LEU A 235 12.65 0.32 2.15
N LEU A 236 13.93 0.00 2.10
CA LEU A 236 14.40 -1.20 1.40
C LEU A 236 13.78 -2.51 1.94
N PRO A 237 13.77 -2.80 3.26
CA PRO A 237 13.15 -4.03 3.77
C PRO A 237 11.65 -4.16 3.47
N PRO A 238 10.77 -3.17 3.73
CA PRO A 238 9.36 -3.31 3.40
C PRO A 238 9.09 -3.41 1.90
N VAL A 239 9.89 -2.75 1.05
CA VAL A 239 9.72 -2.84 -0.41
C VAL A 239 10.13 -4.22 -0.93
N ILE A 240 11.21 -4.80 -0.41
CA ILE A 240 11.60 -6.18 -0.72
C ILE A 240 10.48 -7.16 -0.28
N PHE A 241 9.96 -6.99 0.94
CA PHE A 241 8.86 -7.82 1.42
C PHE A 241 7.63 -7.72 0.50
N GLY A 242 7.19 -6.50 0.18
CA GLY A 242 6.05 -6.30 -0.72
C GLY A 242 6.30 -6.84 -2.12
N CYS A 243 7.54 -6.81 -2.60
CA CYS A 243 7.94 -7.43 -3.87
C CYS A 243 7.80 -8.94 -3.83
N ILE A 244 8.27 -9.58 -2.75
CA ILE A 244 8.13 -11.03 -2.57
C ILE A 244 6.66 -11.44 -2.53
N VAL A 245 5.83 -10.71 -1.75
CA VAL A 245 4.38 -10.96 -1.70
C VAL A 245 3.77 -10.86 -3.10
N LYS A 246 4.03 -9.76 -3.80
CA LYS A 246 3.53 -9.55 -5.16
C LYS A 246 4.00 -10.60 -6.17
N LEU A 247 5.26 -11.03 -6.09
CA LEU A 247 5.80 -12.10 -6.93
C LEU A 247 5.09 -13.43 -6.70
N ILE A 248 4.93 -13.82 -5.43
CA ILE A 248 4.23 -15.05 -5.06
C ILE A 248 2.81 -15.01 -5.61
N LEU A 249 2.11 -13.89 -5.39
CA LEU A 249 0.78 -13.65 -5.90
C LEU A 249 0.74 -13.79 -7.44
N ILE A 250 1.51 -13.03 -8.21
CA ILE A 250 1.53 -13.16 -9.69
C ILE A 250 1.80 -14.60 -10.14
N PHE A 251 2.78 -15.25 -9.52
CA PHE A 251 3.12 -16.63 -9.84
C PHE A 251 1.95 -17.58 -9.54
N SER A 252 1.24 -17.39 -8.44
CA SER A 252 0.03 -18.14 -8.11
C SER A 252 -1.07 -17.94 -9.17
N ILE A 253 -1.35 -16.70 -9.60
CA ILE A 253 -2.31 -16.45 -10.70
C ILE A 253 -1.87 -17.17 -11.97
N PHE A 254 -0.59 -17.09 -12.32
CA PHE A 254 -0.06 -17.74 -13.51
C PHE A 254 -0.26 -19.26 -13.47
N LEU A 255 0.02 -19.89 -12.32
CA LEU A 255 -0.19 -21.34 -12.14
C LEU A 255 -1.67 -21.74 -12.28
N VAL A 256 -2.59 -20.89 -11.82
CA VAL A 256 -4.04 -21.10 -12.00
C VAL A 256 -4.44 -20.98 -13.46
N TYR A 257 -4.03 -19.90 -14.13
CA TYR A 257 -4.34 -19.66 -15.54
C TYR A 257 -3.73 -20.70 -16.49
N ALA A 258 -2.56 -21.25 -16.14
CA ALA A 258 -1.92 -22.32 -16.89
C ALA A 258 -2.53 -23.70 -16.62
N GLU A 259 -3.59 -23.79 -15.81
CA GLU A 259 -4.27 -25.03 -15.40
C GLU A 259 -3.33 -26.05 -14.72
N ILE A 260 -2.19 -25.59 -14.19
CA ILE A 260 -1.21 -26.44 -13.49
C ILE A 260 -1.74 -26.80 -12.09
N VAL A 261 -2.40 -25.85 -11.43
CA VAL A 261 -3.03 -26.03 -10.11
C VAL A 261 -4.53 -25.81 -10.25
N GLN A 262 -5.31 -26.85 -9.96
CA GLN A 262 -6.76 -26.75 -9.87
C GLN A 262 -7.15 -26.52 -8.41
N PHE A 263 -7.73 -25.37 -8.13
CA PHE A 263 -8.30 -25.09 -6.81
C PHE A 263 -9.70 -25.69 -6.74
N SER A 264 -9.95 -26.51 -5.73
CA SER A 264 -11.28 -27.04 -5.43
C SER A 264 -12.29 -25.95 -5.07
N ASN A 265 -11.80 -24.82 -4.52
CA ASN A 265 -12.59 -23.63 -4.28
C ASN A 265 -11.82 -22.36 -4.73
N PRO A 266 -12.18 -21.72 -5.86
CA PRO A 266 -11.55 -20.49 -6.32
C PRO A 266 -11.79 -19.30 -5.37
N ASP A 267 -12.92 -19.25 -4.67
CA ASP A 267 -13.24 -18.13 -3.78
C ASP A 267 -12.27 -18.05 -2.60
N THR A 268 -11.93 -19.21 -2.02
CA THR A 268 -10.95 -19.28 -0.93
C THR A 268 -9.59 -18.76 -1.39
N PHE A 269 -9.19 -19.04 -2.63
CA PHE A 269 -7.97 -18.51 -3.21
C PHE A 269 -8.00 -16.97 -3.29
N TYR A 270 -9.09 -16.39 -3.79
CA TYR A 270 -9.25 -14.93 -3.87
C TYR A 270 -9.35 -14.25 -2.49
N GLN A 271 -9.98 -14.88 -1.49
CA GLN A 271 -9.98 -14.35 -0.12
C GLN A 271 -8.56 -14.30 0.46
N ILE A 272 -7.79 -15.39 0.31
CA ILE A 272 -6.38 -15.43 0.76
C ILE A 272 -5.53 -14.39 0.01
N TRP A 273 -5.73 -14.28 -1.31
CA TRP A 273 -5.07 -13.28 -2.14
C TRP A 273 -5.26 -11.87 -1.60
N ASN A 274 -6.52 -11.49 -1.40
CA ASN A 274 -6.87 -10.16 -0.92
C ASN A 274 -6.41 -9.94 0.53
N LEU A 275 -6.38 -11.00 1.34
CA LEU A 275 -5.81 -10.93 2.69
C LEU A 275 -4.31 -10.62 2.63
N CYS A 276 -3.55 -11.25 1.74
CA CYS A 276 -2.13 -10.95 1.52
C CYS A 276 -1.90 -9.51 1.07
N LEU A 277 -2.72 -8.99 0.14
CA LEU A 277 -2.65 -7.58 -0.30
C LEU A 277 -2.96 -6.60 0.84
N ASN A 278 -3.98 -6.91 1.65
CA ASN A 278 -4.33 -6.10 2.82
C ASN A 278 -3.19 -6.11 3.84
N ILE A 279 -2.55 -7.25 4.09
CA ILE A 279 -1.39 -7.37 4.97
C ILE A 279 -0.20 -6.54 4.45
N ASP A 280 0.08 -6.53 3.13
CA ASP A 280 1.11 -5.67 2.53
C ASP A 280 0.83 -4.17 2.76
N CYS A 281 -0.45 -3.78 2.79
CA CYS A 281 -0.86 -2.41 3.12
C CYS A 281 -0.50 -2.01 4.56
N ILE A 282 -0.38 -2.98 5.47
CA ILE A 282 -0.08 -2.75 6.90
C ILE A 282 1.43 -2.81 7.16
N ILE A 283 2.10 -3.79 6.56
CA ILE A 283 3.50 -4.09 6.86
C ILE A 283 4.42 -2.93 6.49
N LEU A 284 4.22 -2.29 5.34
CA LEU A 284 5.06 -1.17 4.92
C LEU A 284 5.05 -0.02 5.94
N PRO A 285 3.88 0.54 6.35
CA PRO A 285 3.81 1.55 7.39
C PRO A 285 4.51 1.15 8.71
N ILE A 286 4.27 -0.07 9.20
CA ILE A 286 4.85 -0.57 10.46
C ILE A 286 6.36 -0.65 10.37
N MET A 287 6.87 -1.35 9.34
CA MET A 287 8.31 -1.54 9.16
C MET A 287 9.01 -0.20 8.95
N PHE A 288 8.43 0.71 8.15
CA PHE A 288 9.01 2.02 7.91
C PHE A 288 9.15 2.85 9.20
N LEU A 289 8.09 2.91 10.02
CA LEU A 289 8.10 3.60 11.31
C LEU A 289 9.11 2.97 12.29
N TYR A 290 9.21 1.64 12.29
CA TYR A 290 10.12 0.90 13.15
C TYR A 290 11.59 1.04 12.72
N LEU A 291 11.89 1.09 11.43
CA LEU A 291 13.27 1.13 10.95
C LEU A 291 13.85 2.55 11.01
N HIS A 292 13.08 3.56 10.62
CA HIS A 292 13.56 4.94 10.52
C HIS A 292 13.82 5.56 11.90
N LYS A 293 15.08 5.93 12.19
CA LYS A 293 15.50 6.40 13.54
C LYS A 293 14.72 7.62 14.04
N ALA A 294 14.50 8.61 13.17
CA ALA A 294 13.82 9.86 13.57
C ALA A 294 12.36 9.60 14.01
N PHE A 295 11.64 8.74 13.30
CA PHE A 295 10.27 8.38 13.64
C PHE A 295 10.20 7.54 14.91
N ARG A 296 11.11 6.57 15.10
CA ARG A 296 11.24 5.86 16.38
C ARG A 296 11.44 6.79 17.57
N LYS A 297 12.33 7.78 17.44
CA LYS A 297 12.56 8.76 18.51
C LYS A 297 11.30 9.58 18.79
N LYS A 298 10.56 9.96 17.74
CA LYS A 298 9.30 10.68 17.87
C LYS A 298 8.21 9.83 18.55
N ILE A 299 8.05 8.57 18.16
CA ILE A 299 7.11 7.63 18.80
C ILE A 299 7.42 7.49 20.29
N ARG A 300 8.69 7.26 20.64
CA ARG A 300 9.12 7.18 22.04
C ARG A 300 8.78 8.47 22.81
N SER A 301 8.98 9.65 22.21
CA SER A 301 8.63 10.92 22.85
C SER A 301 7.11 11.06 23.07
N MET A 302 6.28 10.63 22.12
CA MET A 302 4.82 10.67 22.28
C MET A 302 4.35 9.72 23.38
N LEU A 303 4.92 8.52 23.44
CA LEU A 303 4.61 7.53 24.48
C LEU A 303 5.07 7.98 25.87
N MET A 304 6.24 8.60 25.99
CA MET A 304 6.71 9.15 27.27
C MET A 304 5.86 10.33 27.77
N ILE A 305 5.37 11.18 26.87
CA ILE A 305 4.44 12.27 27.22
C ILE A 305 3.08 11.71 27.65
N SER A 306 2.64 10.59 27.06
CA SER A 306 1.41 9.92 27.47
C SER A 306 1.54 9.17 28.81
N GLY A 307 2.74 8.71 29.17
CA GLY A 307 3.01 7.98 30.43
C GLY A 307 3.40 8.88 31.61
N ARG A 308 3.85 10.11 31.37
CA ARG A 308 4.08 11.12 32.42
C ARG A 308 3.00 12.18 32.31
N GLY A 309 1.93 12.01 33.08
CA GLY A 309 1.00 13.11 33.37
C GLY A 309 1.80 14.36 33.75
N LYS A 310 1.57 15.44 33.00
CA LYS A 310 1.98 16.83 33.31
C LYS A 310 3.23 16.98 34.18
N VAL A 311 4.41 16.73 33.62
CA VAL A 311 5.64 17.42 34.08
C VAL A 311 6.37 17.92 32.84
N GLN A 312 5.82 18.96 32.22
CA GLN A 312 6.53 19.75 31.22
C GLN A 312 7.47 20.71 31.96
N ARG A 313 8.74 20.32 32.15
CA ARG A 313 9.84 21.29 32.08
C ARG A 313 10.17 21.45 30.60
N TYR A 314 9.62 22.49 29.99
CA TYR A 314 10.15 23.00 28.73
C TYR A 314 11.57 23.49 28.99
N SER A 315 12.58 22.79 28.50
CA SER A 315 13.78 23.47 28.03
C SER A 315 13.50 23.89 26.60
N ASN A 316 13.06 25.14 26.45
CA ASN A 316 13.10 25.84 25.17
C ASN A 316 14.56 25.88 24.73
N ILE A 317 14.93 25.01 23.78
CA ILE A 317 16.12 25.23 22.95
C ILE A 317 15.60 26.04 21.76
N GLU A 318 15.55 27.36 21.93
CA GLU A 318 15.48 28.28 20.81
C GLU A 318 16.81 28.21 20.07
N TRP A 319 16.74 27.79 18.81
CA TRP A 319 17.86 27.92 17.88
C TRP A 319 17.92 29.39 17.46
N ASN A 320 18.79 30.15 18.10
CA ASN A 320 19.14 31.49 17.64
C ASN A 320 19.99 31.39 16.36
N GLU A 321 19.73 32.27 15.39
CA GLU A 321 20.36 32.30 14.05
C GLU A 321 21.89 32.46 14.07
N ASN A 322 22.48 32.71 15.24
CA ASN A 322 23.92 32.93 15.43
C ASN A 322 24.70 31.69 15.92
N GLY A 323 24.12 30.49 15.93
CA GLY A 323 24.90 29.25 16.04
C GLY A 323 25.75 29.07 17.31
N CYS A 324 25.38 29.70 18.43
CA CYS A 324 26.07 29.52 19.71
C CYS A 324 25.13 28.90 20.75
N VAL A 325 25.49 27.72 21.25
CA VAL A 325 24.80 27.04 22.35
C VAL A 325 25.29 27.64 23.66
N THR A 326 24.57 28.60 24.23
CA THR A 326 24.80 29.00 25.62
C THR A 326 24.16 27.97 26.54
N LYS A 327 25.01 27.20 27.22
CA LYS A 327 24.63 26.34 28.34
C LYS A 327 24.07 27.27 29.44
N SER A 328 22.77 27.21 29.71
CA SER A 328 22.23 27.88 30.90
C SER A 328 22.55 27.01 32.11
N ASP A 329 23.59 27.37 32.85
CA ASP A 329 23.79 26.88 34.21
C ASP A 329 22.69 27.48 35.08
N THR A 330 21.62 26.73 35.31
CA THR A 330 20.70 27.01 36.41
C THR A 330 21.20 26.28 37.65
N ILE A 331 21.85 27.05 38.52
CA ILE A 331 21.95 26.80 39.95
C ILE A 331 20.58 27.11 40.58
N PHE A 332 20.23 26.31 41.59
CA PHE A 332 19.00 26.20 42.39
C PHE A 332 17.92 25.24 41.86
#